data_AF-A0A3D0HCM6-F1
#
_entry.id   AF-A0A3D0HCM6-F1
#
_cell.length_a   1.000
_cell.length_b   1.000
_cell.length_c   1.000
_cell.angle_alpha   90.00
_cell.angle_beta   90.00
_cell.angle_gamma   90.00
#
_symmetry.space_group_name_H-M   'P 1'
#
loop_
_entity.id
_entity.type
_entity.pdbx_description
1 polymer ?
#
loop_
_entity_poly.entity_id
_entity_poly.type
_entity_poly.pdbx_seq_one_letter_code
_entity_poly.pdbx_strand_id
1 'polypeptide(L)'
;MELGKKISENIVLCEDGKYRWLYSMSLYRNPTIFLLVWKIFFFVTLGILAFVVILDVIDWGWNMENIAEILQGYALFLLGMTLLVGAGYLIYAFMMGGRYLVLFEMDEKGVNHMQFPAQARKAGLVSGATVVAG
;
A
#
# COMPACT_ATOMS: atom_id res chain seq x y z
N MET A 1 5.73 -8.28 -24.50
CA MET A 1 5.00 -9.33 -23.76
C MET A 1 4.70 -10.37 -24.80
N GLU A 2 5.48 -11.44 -24.83
CA GLU A 2 5.38 -12.48 -25.86
C GLU A 2 4.02 -13.18 -25.75
N LEU A 3 3.37 -13.39 -26.88
CA LEU A 3 1.97 -13.82 -27.00
C LEU A 3 1.82 -15.28 -26.60
N GLY A 4 1.61 -15.52 -25.31
CA GLY A 4 1.29 -16.83 -24.78
C GLY A 4 -0.13 -17.31 -25.13
N LYS A 5 -0.36 -18.63 -25.03
CA LYS A 5 -1.68 -19.26 -25.21
C LYS A 5 -2.59 -18.89 -24.05
N LYS A 6 -3.76 -18.30 -24.31
CA LYS A 6 -4.79 -18.04 -23.30
C LYS A 6 -5.37 -19.36 -22.81
N ILE A 7 -5.24 -19.65 -21.51
CA ILE A 7 -5.75 -20.88 -20.88
C ILE A 7 -7.11 -20.62 -20.23
N SER A 8 -7.26 -19.46 -19.60
CA SER A 8 -8.51 -18.99 -19.01
C SER A 8 -8.67 -17.49 -19.25
N GLU A 9 -9.76 -16.91 -18.75
CA GLU A 9 -10.05 -15.48 -18.91
C GLU A 9 -8.89 -14.57 -18.48
N ASN A 10 -8.18 -14.94 -17.41
CA ASN A 10 -7.12 -14.13 -16.81
C ASN A 10 -5.72 -14.79 -16.77
N ILE A 11 -5.59 -16.05 -17.20
CA ILE A 11 -4.33 -16.82 -17.14
C ILE A 11 -3.81 -17.09 -18.55
N VAL A 12 -2.53 -16.74 -18.77
CA VAL A 12 -1.82 -16.93 -20.03
C VAL A 12 -0.64 -17.87 -19.81
N LEU A 13 -0.51 -18.90 -20.66
CA LEU A 13 0.68 -19.75 -20.72
C LEU A 13 1.70 -19.12 -21.67
N CYS A 14 2.82 -18.64 -21.15
CA CYS A 14 3.89 -18.03 -21.93
C CYS A 14 4.79 -19.09 -22.62
N GLU A 15 5.56 -18.67 -23.63
CA GLU A 15 6.45 -19.56 -24.41
C GLU A 15 7.55 -20.21 -23.56
N ASP A 16 7.89 -19.61 -22.42
CA ASP A 16 8.80 -20.15 -21.42
C ASP A 16 8.17 -21.27 -20.55
N GLY A 17 6.96 -21.71 -20.88
CA GLY A 17 6.23 -22.75 -20.18
C GLY A 17 5.61 -22.30 -18.85
N LYS A 18 5.69 -21.00 -18.51
CA LYS A 18 5.17 -20.47 -17.25
C LYS A 18 3.77 -19.89 -17.40
N TYR A 19 2.95 -20.08 -16.38
CA TYR A 19 1.62 -19.48 -16.31
C TYR A 19 1.70 -18.11 -15.68
N ARG A 20 1.13 -17.09 -16.32
CA ARG A 20 1.12 -15.72 -15.81
C ARG A 20 -0.29 -15.15 -15.78
N TRP A 21 -0.62 -14.46 -14.68
CA TRP A 21 -1.87 -13.69 -14.58
C TRP A 21 -1.63 -12.32 -13.93
N LEU A 22 -2.45 -11.35 -14.34
CA LEU A 22 -2.39 -9.98 -13.83
C LEU A 22 -3.54 -9.75 -12.86
N TYR A 23 -3.19 -9.32 -11.65
CA TYR A 23 -4.15 -8.80 -10.70
C TYR A 23 -4.06 -7.28 -10.66
N SER A 24 -5.21 -6.62 -10.73
CA SER A 24 -5.29 -5.16 -10.63
C SER A 24 -6.24 -4.76 -9.52
N MET A 25 -5.82 -3.82 -8.68
CA MET A 25 -6.60 -3.25 -7.60
C MET A 25 -6.65 -1.73 -7.75
N SER A 26 -7.84 -1.15 -7.63
CA SER A 26 -7.99 0.31 -7.61
C SER A 26 -7.49 0.86 -6.28
N LEU A 27 -6.51 1.77 -6.33
CA LEU A 27 -5.99 2.43 -5.13
C LEU A 27 -7.04 3.40 -4.55
N TYR A 28 -7.77 4.16 -5.38
CA TYR A 28 -8.78 5.10 -4.88
C TYR A 28 -9.96 4.44 -4.14
N ARG A 29 -10.28 3.18 -4.45
CA ARG A 29 -11.35 2.44 -3.77
C ARG A 29 -10.86 1.55 -2.64
N ASN A 30 -9.56 1.21 -2.63
CA ASN A 30 -9.01 0.26 -1.67
C ASN A 30 -7.99 0.96 -0.74
N PRO A 31 -8.38 1.30 0.50
CA PRO A 31 -7.52 2.00 1.44
C PRO A 31 -6.50 1.09 2.14
N THR A 32 -6.33 -0.17 1.74
CA THR A 32 -5.50 -1.16 2.47
C THR A 32 -4.07 -0.66 2.70
N ILE A 33 -3.44 -0.09 1.68
CA ILE A 33 -2.06 0.43 1.80
C ILE A 33 -2.00 1.63 2.75
N PHE A 34 -2.97 2.55 2.64
CA PHE A 34 -3.08 3.69 3.56
C PHE A 34 -3.23 3.22 5.01
N LEU A 35 -4.19 2.32 5.26
CA LEU A 35 -4.44 1.77 6.60
C LEU A 35 -3.24 1.01 7.15
N LEU A 36 -2.51 0.27 6.31
CA LEU A 36 -1.33 -0.46 6.72
C LEU A 36 -0.22 0.49 7.20
N VAL A 37 0.07 1.52 6.40
CA VAL A 37 1.09 2.53 6.74
C VAL A 37 0.67 3.32 7.97
N TRP A 38 -0.58 3.81 8.00
CA TRP A 38 -1.13 4.57 9.12
C TRP A 38 -1.10 3.77 10.42
N LYS A 39 -1.46 2.48 10.38
CA LYS A 39 -1.43 1.57 11.54
C LYS A 39 -0.03 1.44 12.13
N ILE A 40 1.00 1.29 11.28
CA ILE A 40 2.39 1.18 11.76
C ILE A 40 2.80 2.45 12.51
N PHE A 41 2.59 3.63 11.90
CA PHE A 41 2.92 4.90 12.55
C PHE A 41 2.10 5.15 13.82
N PHE A 42 0.83 4.78 13.82
CA PHE A 42 -0.02 4.89 15.00
C PHE A 42 0.56 4.11 16.19
N PHE A 43 0.91 2.83 16.01
CA PHE A 43 1.45 2.03 17.12
C PHE A 43 2.84 2.47 17.57
N VAL A 44 3.70 2.91 16.65
CA VAL A 44 5.01 3.48 17.00
C VAL A 44 4.83 4.72 17.87
N THR A 45 3.98 5.64 17.44
CA THR A 45 3.77 6.92 18.13
C THR A 45 2.98 6.75 19.42
N LEU A 46 2.12 5.73 19.52
CA LEU A 46 1.45 5.33 20.76
C LEU A 46 2.44 4.83 21.80
N GLY A 47 3.46 4.07 21.39
CA GLY A 47 4.55 3.66 22.28
C GLY A 47 5.35 4.87 22.81
N ILE A 48 5.62 5.85 21.95
CA ILE A 48 6.27 7.10 22.33
C ILE A 48 5.39 7.90 23.30
N LEU A 49 4.08 8.01 23.04
CA LEU A 49 3.14 8.68 23.92
C LEU A 49 3.13 8.04 25.31
N ALA A 50 3.04 6.72 25.38
CA ALA A 50 3.05 5.99 26.64
C ALA A 50 4.35 6.27 27.42
N PHE A 51 5.49 6.29 26.73
CA PHE A 51 6.78 6.62 27.33
C PHE A 51 6.80 8.07 27.88
N VAL A 52 6.33 9.05 27.12
CA VAL A 52 6.26 10.46 27.55
C VAL A 52 5.34 10.63 28.76
N VAL A 53 4.18 9.98 28.77
CA VAL A 53 3.24 10.04 29.91
C VAL A 53 3.85 9.39 31.15
N ILE A 54 4.57 8.27 31.02
CA ILE A 54 5.27 7.65 32.14
C ILE A 54 6.31 8.60 32.73
N LEU A 55 7.09 9.28 31.90
CA LEU A 55 8.08 10.26 32.36
C LEU A 55 7.44 11.44 33.09
N ASP A 56 6.36 12.00 32.53
CA ASP A 56 5.63 13.10 33.16
C ASP A 56 5.08 12.69 34.54
N VAL A 57 4.54 11.47 34.65
CA VAL A 57 4.04 10.92 35.93
C VAL A 57 5.18 10.68 36.94
N ILE A 58 6.38 10.32 36.49
CA ILE A 58 7.54 10.16 37.37
C ILE A 58 8.02 11.51 37.91
N ASP A 59 8.07 12.53 37.06
CA ASP A 59 8.61 13.85 37.43
C ASP A 59 7.62 14.68 38.25
N TRP A 60 6.33 14.64 37.90
CA TRP A 60 5.30 15.53 38.43
C TRP A 60 4.16 14.81 39.16
N GLY A 61 4.22 13.48 39.24
CA GLY A 61 3.13 12.67 39.79
C GLY A 61 1.91 12.61 38.86
N TRP A 62 0.78 12.14 39.39
CA TRP A 62 -0.45 12.00 38.61
C TRP A 62 -1.17 13.35 38.44
N ASN A 63 -0.70 14.16 37.48
CA ASN A 63 -1.29 15.46 37.14
C ASN A 63 -2.14 15.39 35.87
N MET A 64 -3.45 15.59 36.02
CA MET A 64 -4.40 15.52 34.90
C MET A 64 -4.27 16.65 33.89
N GLU A 65 -3.81 17.83 34.31
CA GLU A 65 -3.64 18.98 33.41
C GLU A 65 -2.49 18.71 32.43
N ASN A 66 -1.33 18.27 32.93
CA ASN A 66 -0.18 17.89 32.11
C ASN A 66 -0.52 16.75 31.13
N ILE A 67 -1.20 15.71 31.62
CA ILE A 67 -1.62 14.58 30.78
C ILE A 67 -2.56 15.06 29.67
N ALA A 68 -3.51 15.96 29.99
CA ALA A 68 -4.42 16.52 29.00
C ALA A 68 -3.67 17.34 27.93
N GLU A 69 -2.68 18.14 28.32
CA GLU A 69 -1.84 18.90 27.37
C GLU A 69 -1.05 17.98 26.45
N ILE A 70 -0.45 16.91 26.99
CA ILE A 70 0.27 15.90 26.20
C ILE A 70 -0.68 15.22 25.20
N LEU A 71 -1.86 14.83 25.64
CA LEU A 71 -2.87 14.19 24.79
C LEU A 71 -3.40 15.14 23.71
N GLN A 72 -3.58 16.43 24.02
CA GLN A 72 -3.97 17.45 23.05
C GLN A 72 -2.89 17.63 21.98
N GLY A 73 -1.63 17.73 22.38
CA GLY A 73 -0.49 17.79 21.46
C GLY A 73 -0.41 16.53 20.57
N TYR A 74 -0.62 15.35 21.17
CA TYR A 74 -0.66 14.08 20.44
C TYR A 74 -1.82 14.02 19.44
N ALA A 75 -3.01 14.53 19.79
CA ALA A 75 -4.16 14.58 18.89
C ALA A 75 -3.88 15.48 17.67
N LEU A 76 -3.26 16.64 17.88
CA LEU A 76 -2.83 17.53 16.78
C LEU A 76 -1.77 16.86 15.90
N PHE A 77 -0.81 16.17 16.52
CA PHE A 77 0.18 15.38 15.81
C PHE A 77 -0.47 14.28 14.95
N LEU A 78 -1.41 13.51 15.51
CA LEU A 78 -2.14 12.47 14.79
C LEU A 78 -2.93 13.03 13.60
N LEU A 79 -3.55 14.21 13.76
CA LEU A 79 -4.22 14.90 12.66
C LEU A 79 -3.22 15.25 11.55
N GLY A 80 -2.10 15.89 11.89
CA GLY A 80 -1.05 16.24 10.93
C GLY A 80 -0.47 15.01 10.22
N MET A 81 -0.17 13.96 10.96
CA MET A 81 0.30 12.68 10.44
C MET A 81 -0.72 12.07 9.47
N THR A 82 -2.01 12.07 9.82
CA THR A 82 -3.08 11.52 8.98
C THR A 82 -3.18 12.28 7.66
N LEU A 83 -3.11 13.62 7.70
CA LEU A 83 -3.11 14.46 6.50
C LEU A 83 -1.89 14.18 5.62
N LEU A 84 -0.69 14.05 6.21
CA LEU A 84 0.54 13.76 5.48
C LEU A 84 0.54 12.37 4.85
N VAL A 85 0.15 11.33 5.60
CA VAL A 85 0.05 9.95 5.07
C VAL A 85 -1.04 9.88 4.00
N GLY A 86 -2.17 10.56 4.20
CA GLY A 86 -3.25 10.65 3.21
C GLY A 86 -2.79 11.33 1.93
N ALA A 87 -2.11 12.47 2.02
CA ALA A 87 -1.55 13.17 0.87
C ALA A 87 -0.51 12.32 0.14
N GLY A 88 0.43 11.69 0.88
CA GLY A 88 1.42 10.79 0.30
C GLY A 88 0.79 9.60 -0.42
N TYR A 89 -0.28 9.04 0.14
CA TYR A 89 -1.03 7.96 -0.49
C TYR A 89 -1.71 8.39 -1.79
N LEU A 90 -2.33 9.58 -1.81
CA LEU A 90 -2.94 10.13 -3.03
C LEU A 90 -1.90 10.43 -4.12
N ILE A 91 -0.75 10.98 -3.74
CA ILE A 91 0.38 11.21 -4.66
C ILE A 91 0.86 9.87 -5.23
N TYR A 92 1.06 8.86 -4.38
CA TYR A 92 1.43 7.52 -4.82
C TYR A 92 0.40 6.92 -5.78
N ALA A 93 -0.90 7.02 -5.44
CA ALA A 93 -1.98 6.55 -6.30
C ALA A 93 -1.97 7.27 -7.67
N PHE A 94 -1.76 8.58 -7.68
CA PHE A 94 -1.64 9.37 -8.92
C PHE A 94 -0.44 8.93 -9.75
N MET A 95 0.74 8.78 -9.13
CA MET A 95 1.96 8.30 -9.79
C MET A 95 1.80 6.90 -10.39
N MET A 96 0.97 6.06 -9.77
CA MET A 96 0.66 4.69 -10.22
C MET A 96 -0.46 4.61 -11.26
N GLY A 97 -1.10 5.74 -11.63
CA GLY A 97 -2.26 5.75 -12.54
C GLY A 97 -3.54 5.20 -11.89
N GLY A 98 -3.63 5.26 -10.56
CA GLY A 98 -4.81 4.87 -9.78
C GLY A 98 -4.99 3.37 -9.58
N ARG A 99 -4.08 2.54 -10.10
CA ARG A 99 -4.16 1.08 -10.02
C ARG A 99 -2.84 0.50 -9.51
N TYR A 100 -2.96 -0.43 -8.57
CA TYR A 100 -1.88 -1.30 -8.15
C TYR A 100 -1.95 -2.59 -8.98
N LEU A 101 -0.87 -2.92 -9.68
CA LEU A 101 -0.78 -4.08 -10.58
C LEU A 101 0.22 -5.08 -10.00
N VAL A 102 -0.18 -6.35 -9.94
CA VAL A 102 0.67 -7.46 -9.52
C VAL A 102 0.65 -8.51 -10.61
N LEU A 103 1.84 -8.90 -11.08
CA LEU A 103 1.99 -10.04 -11.97
C LEU A 103 2.33 -11.25 -11.12
N PHE A 104 1.53 -12.28 -11.29
CA PHE A 104 1.82 -13.59 -10.74
C PHE A 104 2.40 -14.45 -11.83
N GLU A 105 3.43 -15.21 -11.48
CA GLU A 105 4.06 -16.20 -12.33
C GLU A 105 4.02 -17.54 -11.60
N MET A 106 3.59 -18.60 -12.27
CA MET A 106 3.57 -19.95 -11.74
C MET A 106 4.36 -20.88 -12.64
N ASP A 107 5.26 -21.63 -12.02
CA ASP A 107 6.04 -22.71 -12.61
C ASP A 107 5.78 -24.03 -11.83
N GLU A 108 6.54 -25.08 -12.16
CA GLU A 108 6.42 -26.37 -11.47
C GLU A 108 6.85 -26.33 -9.99
N LYS A 109 7.59 -25.29 -9.57
CA LYS A 109 8.11 -25.15 -8.20
C LYS A 109 7.20 -24.31 -7.31
N GLY A 110 6.34 -23.46 -7.87
CA GLY A 110 5.36 -22.70 -7.12
C GLY A 110 4.86 -21.43 -7.81
N VAL A 111 4.34 -20.51 -7.00
CA VAL A 111 3.81 -19.21 -7.44
C VAL A 111 4.71 -18.08 -6.94
N ASN A 112 5.23 -17.29 -7.87
CA ASN A 112 6.05 -16.11 -7.64
C ASN A 112 5.24 -14.83 -7.82
N HIS A 113 5.40 -13.91 -6.87
CA HIS A 113 4.92 -12.53 -6.97
C HIS A 113 5.98 -11.66 -7.64
N MET A 114 5.69 -11.15 -8.82
CA MET A 114 6.56 -10.24 -9.55
C MET A 114 6.01 -8.81 -9.45
N GLN A 115 6.80 -7.89 -8.89
CA GLN A 115 6.47 -6.48 -8.96
C GLN A 115 6.65 -5.99 -10.40
N PHE A 116 5.58 -5.42 -10.97
CA PHE A 116 5.64 -4.91 -12.34
C PHE A 116 6.54 -3.67 -12.38
N PRO A 117 7.66 -3.67 -13.11
CA PRO A 117 8.52 -2.50 -13.18
C PRO A 117 7.77 -1.35 -13.85
N ALA A 118 7.91 -0.12 -13.32
CA ALA A 118 7.19 1.07 -13.77
C ALA A 118 7.30 1.34 -15.29
N GLN A 119 8.36 0.85 -15.95
CA GLN A 119 8.59 0.96 -17.39
C GLN A 119 7.66 0.05 -18.22
N ALA A 120 7.24 -1.10 -17.69
CA ALA A 120 6.29 -1.99 -18.35
C ALA A 120 4.83 -1.49 -18.26
N ARG A 121 4.53 -0.49 -17.40
CA ARG A 121 3.20 0.12 -17.27
C ARG A 121 2.76 0.89 -18.51
N LYS A 122 3.67 1.59 -19.18
CA LYS A 122 3.37 2.29 -20.45
C LYS A 122 3.08 1.32 -21.59
N ALA A 123 3.79 0.19 -21.66
CA ALA A 123 3.56 -0.85 -22.66
C ALA A 123 2.33 -1.72 -22.34
N GLY A 124 2.08 -2.02 -21.07
CA GLY A 124 0.96 -2.83 -20.60
C GLY A 124 -0.41 -2.16 -20.70
N LEU A 125 -0.49 -0.82 -20.63
CA LEU A 125 -1.72 -0.08 -20.93
C LEU A 125 -2.12 -0.20 -22.40
N VAL A 126 -1.14 -0.31 -23.31
CA VAL A 126 -1.36 -0.49 -24.75
C VAL A 126 -1.71 -1.95 -25.07
N SER A 127 -1.10 -2.93 -24.40
CA SER A 127 -1.42 -4.35 -24.61
C SER A 127 -2.69 -4.81 -23.90
N GLY A 128 -2.97 -4.32 -22.69
CA GLY A 128 -4.16 -4.66 -21.91
C GLY A 128 -5.45 -4.06 -22.48
N ALA A 129 -5.38 -2.85 -23.05
CA ALA A 129 -6.52 -2.28 -23.78
C ALA A 129 -6.87 -3.10 -25.03
N THR A 130 -5.86 -3.69 -25.68
CA THR A 130 -6.06 -4.52 -26.88
C THR A 130 -6.65 -5.90 -26.54
N VAL A 131 -6.33 -6.47 -25.37
CA VAL A 131 -6.87 -7.77 -24.92
C VAL A 131 -8.26 -7.68 -24.29
N VAL A 132 -8.68 -6.50 -23.82
CA VAL A 132 -10.03 -6.27 -23.27
C VAL A 132 -11.01 -5.75 -24.34
N ALA A 133 -10.48 -5.19 -25.45
CA ALA A 133 -11.30 -4.71 -26.57
C ALA A 133 -11.36 -5.70 -27.76
N GLY A 134 -10.83 -6.92 -27.61
CA GLY A 134 -10.85 -7.98 -28.61
C GLY A 134 -11.34 -9.30 -28.05
#